data_AF-A0A496P409-F1
#
_entry.id   AF-A0A496P409-F1
#
_cell.length_a   1.000
_cell.length_b   1.000
_cell.length_c   1.000
_cell.angle_alpha   90.00
_cell.angle_beta   90.00
_cell.angle_gamma   90.00
#
_symmetry.space_group_name_H-M   'P 1'
#
loop_
_entity.id
_entity.type
_entity.pdbx_description
1 polymer ?
#
loop_
_entity_poly.entity_id
_entity_poly.type
_entity_poly.pdbx_seq_one_letter_code
_entity_poly.pdbx_strand_id
1 'polypeptide(L)'
;MEQVFIDNPKLDVAYKTADGHFFFLEHDAVNYASTLEDKTVEKVTPKREKTSEVADNTADEQGDKREQKVSELIELELIPKNFNQMKSLATYFKVELAEKPNAEDLIKALTELKNQITQ
;
A
#
# COMPACT_ATOMS: atom_id res chain seq x y z
N MET A 1 9.68 10.81 21.18
CA MET A 1 10.72 9.96 20.58
C MET A 1 11.05 8.94 21.64
N GLU A 2 10.65 7.70 21.41
CA GLU A 2 10.67 6.61 22.38
C GLU A 2 12.12 6.19 22.65
N GLN A 3 12.37 5.75 23.88
CA GLN A 3 13.72 5.43 24.36
C GLN A 3 14.39 4.34 23.52
N VAL A 4 13.60 3.36 23.05
CA VAL A 4 14.06 2.28 22.17
C VAL A 4 14.73 2.78 20.88
N PHE A 5 14.28 3.90 20.32
CA PHE A 5 14.85 4.49 19.10
C PHE A 5 16.07 5.38 19.37
N ILE A 6 16.19 5.89 20.61
CA ILE A 6 17.36 6.63 21.07
C ILE A 6 18.51 5.64 21.28
N ASP A 7 18.22 4.52 21.96
CA ASP A 7 19.19 3.45 22.21
C ASP A 7 19.54 2.70 20.91
N ASN A 8 18.57 2.57 19.98
CA ASN A 8 18.75 1.89 18.70
C ASN A 8 18.44 2.83 17.53
N PRO A 9 19.38 3.71 17.13
CA PRO A 9 19.15 4.67 16.06
C PRO A 9 19.02 4.04 14.67
N LYS A 10 19.31 2.74 14.50
CA LYS A 10 19.07 2.01 13.25
C LYS A 10 17.70 1.35 13.19
N LEU A 11 16.92 1.45 14.26
CA LEU A 11 15.62 0.80 14.36
C LEU A 11 14.55 1.68 13.70
N ASP A 12 13.90 1.16 12.68
CA ASP A 12 12.85 1.87 11.92
C ASP A 12 11.43 1.55 12.42
N VAL A 13 11.27 0.45 13.17
CA VAL A 13 9.99 0.02 13.74
C VAL A 13 10.22 -0.68 15.07
N ALA A 14 9.35 -0.43 16.04
CA ALA A 14 9.26 -1.21 17.27
C ALA A 14 7.79 -1.48 17.60
N TYR A 15 7.56 -2.49 18.40
CA TYR A 15 6.24 -2.93 18.81
C TYR A 15 6.15 -2.81 20.32
N LYS A 16 5.27 -1.95 20.80
CA LYS A 16 5.03 -1.69 22.21
C LYS A 16 3.83 -2.49 22.67
N THR A 17 3.98 -3.24 23.73
CA THR A 17 2.89 -3.98 24.37
C THR A 17 2.22 -3.12 25.45
N ALA A 18 1.02 -3.51 25.89
CA ALA A 18 0.22 -2.73 26.84
C ALA A 18 0.91 -2.48 28.20
N ASP A 19 1.83 -3.36 28.60
CA ASP A 19 2.61 -3.21 29.84
C ASP A 19 3.81 -2.26 29.70
N GLY A 20 4.08 -1.77 28.48
CA GLY A 20 5.17 -0.87 28.16
C GLY A 20 6.45 -1.55 27.65
N HIS A 21 6.48 -2.88 27.46
CA HIS A 21 7.63 -3.55 26.85
C HIS A 21 7.69 -3.32 25.34
N PHE A 22 8.92 -3.10 24.83
CA PHE A 22 9.20 -2.91 23.40
C PHE A 22 9.86 -4.14 22.80
N PHE A 23 9.43 -4.48 21.59
CA PHE A 23 9.92 -5.59 20.79
C PHE A 23 10.31 -5.10 19.40
N PHE A 24 11.27 -5.77 18.76
CA PHE A 24 11.70 -5.43 17.40
C PHE A 24 10.91 -6.18 16.32
N LEU A 25 10.22 -7.25 16.70
CA LEU A 25 9.46 -8.13 15.83
C LEU A 25 8.01 -8.20 16.31
N GLU A 26 7.08 -8.11 15.37
CA GLU A 26 5.64 -8.15 15.66
C GLU A 26 5.23 -9.45 16.34
N HIS A 27 5.71 -10.59 15.82
CA HIS A 27 5.34 -11.90 16.35
C HIS A 27 5.78 -12.10 17.80
N ASP A 28 6.96 -11.58 18.18
CA ASP A 28 7.45 -11.64 19.56
C ASP A 28 6.56 -10.79 20.48
N ALA A 29 6.20 -9.58 20.03
CA ALA A 29 5.33 -8.68 20.76
C ALA A 29 3.93 -9.28 20.97
N VAL A 30 3.36 -9.87 19.91
CA VAL A 30 2.03 -10.50 19.94
C VAL A 30 2.04 -11.75 20.81
N ASN A 31 3.09 -12.56 20.75
CA ASN A 31 3.24 -13.74 21.61
C ASN A 31 3.34 -13.33 23.09
N TYR A 32 4.12 -12.29 23.39
CA TYR A 32 4.20 -11.74 24.74
C TYR A 32 2.87 -11.16 25.22
N ALA A 33 2.25 -10.30 24.41
CA ALA A 33 0.95 -9.70 24.73
C ALA A 33 -0.15 -10.75 24.92
N SER A 34 -0.06 -11.91 24.25
CA SER A 34 -1.00 -13.02 24.45
C SER A 34 -0.97 -13.60 25.86
N THR A 35 0.12 -13.40 26.61
CA THR A 35 0.25 -13.79 28.03
C THR A 35 -0.24 -12.71 29.01
N LEU A 36 -0.49 -11.49 28.52
CA LEU A 36 -1.01 -10.37 29.30
C LEU A 36 -2.55 -10.34 29.31
N GLU A 37 -3.13 -9.61 30.27
CA GLU A 37 -4.57 -9.32 30.27
C GLU A 37 -4.96 -8.46 29.06
N ASP A 38 -4.14 -7.45 28.74
CA ASP A 38 -4.31 -6.60 27.57
C ASP A 38 -3.39 -7.07 26.44
N LYS A 39 -4.00 -7.66 25.42
CA LYS A 39 -3.33 -8.27 24.27
C LYS A 39 -3.01 -7.25 23.16
N THR A 40 -3.16 -5.97 23.47
CA THR A 40 -2.88 -4.89 22.53
C THR A 40 -1.38 -4.77 22.28
N VAL A 41 -1.04 -4.72 21.00
CA VAL A 41 0.30 -4.38 20.52
C VAL A 41 0.19 -3.14 19.65
N GLU A 42 0.93 -2.10 20.01
CA GLU A 42 1.02 -0.85 19.28
C GLU A 42 2.31 -0.81 18.47
N LYS A 43 2.20 -0.65 17.15
CA LYS A 43 3.36 -0.44 16.28
C LYS A 43 3.79 1.02 16.41
N VAL A 44 4.97 1.24 16.99
CA VAL A 44 5.59 2.55 17.08
C VAL A 44 6.69 2.68 16.04
N THR A 45 6.77 3.84 15.40
CA THR A 45 7.85 4.18 14.47
C THR A 45 8.54 5.43 14.99
N PRO A 46 9.86 5.56 14.81
CA PRO A 46 10.53 6.80 15.16
C PRO A 46 9.93 7.87 14.26
N LYS A 47 9.44 8.97 14.86
CA LYS A 47 9.13 10.23 14.16
C LYS A 47 10.42 10.81 13.55
N ARG A 48 10.97 10.14 12.55
CA ARG A 48 11.84 10.71 11.55
C ARG A 48 10.92 11.01 10.39
N GLU A 49 10.83 12.27 10.00
CA GLU A 49 10.25 12.65 8.71
C GLU A 49 11.06 11.93 7.62
N LYS A 50 10.66 10.71 7.28
CA LYS A 50 11.14 9.95 6.14
C LYS A 50 9.95 9.21 5.57
N THR A 51 9.35 9.89 4.61
CA THR A 51 8.71 9.39 3.39
C THR A 51 8.33 7.91 3.45
N SER A 52 7.04 7.69 3.57
CA SER A 52 6.32 6.42 3.56
C SER A 52 6.83 5.45 2.50
N GLU A 53 7.38 4.33 2.94
CA GLU A 53 7.27 3.09 2.19
C GLU A 53 6.97 1.92 3.15
N VAL A 54 5.96 1.14 2.72
CA VAL A 54 5.67 -0.27 3.02
C VAL A 54 4.66 -0.61 4.15
N ALA A 55 3.43 -0.89 3.68
CA ALA A 55 2.50 -1.98 4.07
C ALA A 55 1.91 -1.99 5.50
N ASP A 56 0.66 -2.34 5.76
CA ASP A 56 -0.52 -2.79 5.03
C ASP A 56 -1.69 -2.73 6.06
N ASN A 57 -2.93 -2.57 5.59
CA ASN A 57 -4.19 -2.53 6.36
C ASN A 57 -4.42 -1.37 7.33
N THR A 58 -5.18 -0.35 6.91
CA THR A 58 -6.61 -0.19 7.27
C THR A 58 -7.18 1.06 6.57
N ALA A 59 -8.05 0.83 5.58
CA ALA A 59 -9.16 1.68 5.10
C ALA A 59 -8.99 3.15 4.62
N ASP A 60 -7.88 3.87 4.83
CA ASP A 60 -7.84 5.32 4.48
C ASP A 60 -6.90 5.71 3.32
N GLU A 61 -5.96 4.87 2.89
CA GLU A 61 -4.98 5.19 1.83
C GLU A 61 -5.43 4.82 0.39
N GLN A 62 -6.66 4.32 0.22
CA GLN A 62 -7.12 3.85 -1.09
C GLN A 62 -7.46 5.01 -2.03
N GLY A 63 -7.71 6.21 -1.49
CA GLY A 63 -7.92 7.45 -2.25
C GLY A 63 -6.67 7.83 -3.04
N ASP A 64 -5.55 8.12 -2.37
CA ASP A 64 -4.34 8.64 -3.00
C ASP A 64 -3.74 7.72 -4.07
N LYS A 65 -3.66 6.41 -3.79
CA LYS A 65 -3.11 5.43 -4.74
C LYS A 65 -4.00 5.25 -5.96
N ARG A 66 -5.32 5.32 -5.79
CA ARG A 66 -6.26 5.25 -6.91
C ARG A 66 -6.17 6.52 -7.74
N GLU A 67 -6.10 7.69 -7.12
CA GLU A 67 -6.02 8.99 -7.81
C GLU A 67 -4.75 9.12 -8.66
N GLN A 68 -3.62 8.62 -8.15
CA GLN A 68 -2.38 8.48 -8.92
C GLN A 68 -2.55 7.54 -10.12
N LYS A 69 -3.20 6.39 -9.94
CA LYS A 69 -3.45 5.43 -11.03
C LYS A 69 -4.44 5.95 -12.07
N VAL A 70 -5.40 6.76 -11.64
CA VAL A 70 -6.34 7.49 -12.53
C VAL A 70 -5.58 8.56 -13.31
N SER A 71 -4.73 9.35 -12.66
CA SER A 71 -3.90 10.36 -13.34
C SER A 71 -2.97 9.72 -14.36
N GLU A 72 -2.32 8.61 -13.99
CA GLU A 72 -1.52 7.80 -14.90
C GLU A 72 -2.35 7.31 -16.10
N LEU A 73 -3.57 6.80 -15.87
CA LEU A 73 -4.48 6.39 -16.95
C LEU A 73 -4.91 7.56 -17.85
N ILE A 74 -5.11 8.75 -17.30
CA ILE A 74 -5.53 9.94 -18.05
C ILE A 74 -4.38 10.48 -18.91
N GLU A 75 -3.17 10.56 -18.36
CA GLU A 75 -1.95 11.01 -19.05
C GLU A 75 -1.41 9.98 -20.03
N LEU A 76 -1.60 8.68 -19.76
CA LEU A 76 -1.11 7.62 -20.61
C LEU A 76 -1.81 7.65 -21.96
N GLU A 77 -1.02 7.78 -23.03
CA GLU A 77 -1.51 7.53 -24.39
C GLU A 77 -1.80 6.03 -24.55
N LEU A 78 -3.07 5.70 -24.81
CA LEU A 78 -3.53 4.33 -25.02
C LEU A 78 -3.12 3.84 -26.42
N ILE A 79 -1.81 3.62 -26.59
CA ILE A 79 -1.19 3.15 -27.83
C ILE A 79 -0.47 1.80 -27.59
N PRO A 80 -0.27 0.98 -28.63
CA PRO A 80 0.37 -0.33 -28.50
C PRO A 80 1.77 -0.29 -27.87
N LYS A 81 2.49 0.84 -28.03
CA LYS A 81 3.81 1.07 -27.41
C LYS A 81 3.76 1.01 -25.87
N ASN A 82 2.61 1.38 -25.29
CA ASN A 82 2.38 1.43 -23.84
C ASN A 82 1.65 0.18 -23.32
N PHE A 83 1.66 -0.93 -24.08
CA PHE A 83 0.93 -2.16 -23.75
C PHE A 83 1.17 -2.66 -22.32
N ASN A 84 2.42 -2.64 -21.84
CA ASN A 84 2.74 -3.10 -20.49
C ASN A 84 2.09 -2.21 -19.43
N GLN A 85 2.11 -0.89 -19.61
CA GLN A 85 1.46 0.06 -18.69
C GLN A 85 -0.06 -0.12 -18.72
N MET A 86 -0.64 -0.26 -19.90
CA MET A 86 -2.06 -0.55 -20.07
C MET A 86 -2.46 -1.85 -19.35
N LYS A 87 -1.66 -2.91 -19.50
CA LYS A 87 -1.91 -4.19 -18.82
C LYS A 87 -1.83 -4.05 -17.30
N SER A 88 -0.85 -3.30 -16.79
CA SER A 88 -0.74 -3.00 -15.36
C SER A 88 -1.94 -2.22 -14.83
N LEU A 89 -2.39 -1.19 -15.55
CA LEU A 89 -3.58 -0.41 -15.19
C LEU A 89 -4.83 -1.27 -15.21
N ALA A 90 -5.04 -2.05 -16.27
CA ALA A 90 -6.19 -2.95 -16.37
C ALA A 90 -6.23 -3.97 -15.22
N THR A 91 -5.07 -4.52 -14.84
CA THR A 91 -4.95 -5.42 -13.69
C THR A 91 -5.29 -4.72 -12.38
N TYR A 92 -4.79 -3.49 -12.18
CA TYR A 92 -5.04 -2.69 -10.99
C TYR A 92 -6.54 -2.37 -10.82
N PHE A 93 -7.17 -1.93 -11.91
CA PHE A 93 -8.61 -1.61 -11.93
C PHE A 93 -9.50 -2.85 -12.05
N LYS A 94 -8.92 -4.05 -12.10
CA LYS A 94 -9.63 -5.32 -12.26
C LYS A 94 -10.60 -5.29 -13.44
N VAL A 95 -10.15 -4.71 -14.55
CA VAL A 95 -10.93 -4.62 -15.79
C VAL A 95 -11.11 -6.03 -16.35
N GLU A 96 -12.35 -6.41 -16.62
CA GLU A 96 -12.66 -7.70 -17.21
C GLU A 96 -12.15 -7.75 -18.66
N LEU A 97 -11.16 -8.61 -18.89
CA LEU A 97 -10.50 -8.82 -20.18
C LEU A 97 -10.44 -10.31 -20.48
N ALA A 98 -10.35 -10.65 -21.77
CA ALA A 98 -10.12 -12.03 -22.20
C ALA A 98 -8.79 -12.58 -21.66
N GLU A 99 -8.62 -13.90 -21.58
CA GLU A 99 -7.41 -14.56 -21.02
C GLU A 99 -6.09 -14.10 -21.67
N LYS A 100 -6.15 -13.68 -22.94
CA LYS A 100 -5.02 -13.06 -23.67
C LYS A 100 -5.54 -11.83 -24.41
N PRO A 101 -5.64 -10.68 -23.75
CA PRO A 101 -6.16 -9.47 -24.38
C PRO A 101 -5.11 -8.92 -25.35
N ASN A 102 -5.58 -8.51 -26.53
CA ASN A 102 -4.75 -7.86 -27.52
C ASN A 102 -4.56 -6.38 -27.13
N ALA A 103 -3.67 -5.67 -27.82
CA ALA A 103 -3.48 -4.24 -27.57
C ALA A 103 -4.78 -3.45 -27.78
N GLU A 104 -5.57 -3.81 -28.81
CA GLU A 104 -6.86 -3.16 -29.09
C GLU A 104 -7.89 -3.39 -27.97
N ASP A 105 -7.95 -4.59 -27.40
CA ASP A 105 -8.87 -4.92 -26.30
C ASP A 105 -8.56 -4.09 -25.05
N LEU A 106 -7.27 -3.98 -24.70
CA LEU A 106 -6.80 -3.14 -23.59
C LEU A 106 -7.09 -1.67 -23.82
N ILE A 107 -6.82 -1.16 -25.03
CA ILE A 107 -7.09 0.24 -25.40
C ILE A 107 -8.59 0.54 -25.24
N LYS A 108 -9.45 -0.33 -25.77
CA LYS A 108 -10.91 -0.17 -25.68
C LYS A 108 -11.37 -0.13 -24.22
N ALA A 109 -10.95 -1.11 -23.42
CA ALA A 109 -11.40 -1.23 -22.04
C ALA A 109 -10.90 -0.09 -21.14
N LEU A 110 -9.65 0.33 -21.32
CA LEU A 110 -9.09 1.47 -20.59
C LEU A 110 -9.67 2.82 -21.03
N THR A 111 -10.05 2.96 -22.31
CA THR A 111 -10.76 4.15 -22.79
C THR A 111 -12.14 4.26 -22.14
N GLU A 112 -12.84 3.14 -22.04
CA GLU A 112 -14.15 3.08 -21.39
C GLU A 112 -14.05 3.42 -19.90
N LEU A 113 -13.07 2.84 -19.20
CA LEU A 113 -12.76 3.18 -17.81
C LEU A 113 -12.42 4.67 -17.63
N LYS A 114 -11.58 5.23 -18.51
CA LYS A 114 -11.23 6.66 -18.48
C LYS A 114 -12.47 7.54 -18.62
N ASN A 115 -13.38 7.20 -19.52
CA ASN A 115 -14.65 7.91 -19.69
C ASN A 115 -15.55 7.79 -18.45
N GLN A 116 -15.62 6.61 -17.81
CA GLN A 116 -16.39 6.43 -16.58
C GLN A 116 -15.88 7.26 -15.39
N ILE A 117 -14.56 7.47 -15.31
CA ILE A 117 -13.96 8.25 -14.22
C ILE A 117 -14.05 9.76 -14.48
N THR A 118 -14.15 10.18 -15.73
CA THR A 118 -14.18 11.61 -16.12
C THR A 118 -15.61 12.18 -16.21
N GLN A 119 -16.65 11.34 -16.13
CA GLN A 119 -18.06 11.77 -16.06
C GLN A 119 -18.48 12.11 -14.63
#